data_AF-A0A820PLR3-F1
#
_entry.id   AF-A0A820PLR3-F1
#
_cell.length_a   1.000
_cell.length_b   1.000
_cell.length_c   1.000
_cell.angle_alpha   90.00
_cell.angle_beta   90.00
_cell.angle_gamma   90.00
#
_symmetry.space_group_name_H-M   'P 1'
#
loop_
_entity.id
_entity.type
_entity.pdbx_description
1 polymer ?
#
loop_
_entity_poly.entity_id
_entity_poly.type
_entity_poly.pdbx_seq_one_letter_code
_entity_poly.pdbx_strand_id
1 'polypeptide(L)'
;SYKYTDYREFACPICRKKTSIPAGGVHKLPDNFLVAGLSEMITQKSPGSNGSVRVLSNCEICKAVHDRDREATSRCLECQKFLC
;
A
#
# COMPACT_ATOMS: atom_id res chain seq x y z
N SER A 1 29.38 30.07 -18.22
CA SER A 1 29.40 28.66 -17.80
C SER A 1 28.18 28.39 -16.95
N TYR A 2 27.10 27.86 -17.53
CA TYR A 2 25.86 27.55 -16.80
C TYR A 2 26.15 26.40 -15.84
N LYS A 3 26.15 26.66 -14.53
CA LYS A 3 26.39 25.64 -13.51
C LYS A 3 25.21 24.67 -13.51
N TYR A 4 25.43 23.49 -14.09
CA TYR A 4 24.55 22.34 -14.03
C TYR A 4 24.68 21.65 -12.66
N THR A 5 24.35 22.39 -11.60
CA THR A 5 24.34 21.93 -10.21
C THR A 5 22.94 22.28 -9.72
N ASP A 6 21.98 21.36 -9.58
CA ASP A 6 21.86 20.57 -8.35
C ASP A 6 20.54 19.74 -8.38
N TYR A 7 20.21 19.07 -9.49
CA TYR A 7 18.95 18.31 -9.60
C TYR A 7 18.88 17.04 -8.73
N ARG A 8 19.90 16.80 -7.90
CA ARG A 8 19.97 15.67 -6.98
C ARG A 8 19.62 16.04 -5.56
N GLU A 9 19.42 17.31 -5.23
CA GLU A 9 19.05 17.72 -3.88
C GLU A 9 17.77 18.55 -3.91
N PHE A 10 16.89 18.32 -2.92
CA PHE A 10 15.69 19.12 -2.71
C PHE A 10 15.46 19.36 -1.22
N ALA A 11 14.71 20.39 -0.89
CA ALA A 11 14.30 20.64 0.48
C ALA A 11 13.02 19.83 0.79
N CYS A 12 13.03 19.04 1.87
CA CYS A 12 11.82 18.37 2.33
C CYS A 12 10.70 19.41 2.56
N PRO A 13 9.50 19.25 1.98
CA PRO A 13 8.44 20.26 2.08
C PRO A 13 7.92 20.47 3.51
N ILE A 14 8.16 19.51 4.40
CA ILE A 14 7.70 19.56 5.80
C ILE A 14 8.74 20.25 6.69
N CYS A 15 10.01 19.83 6.61
CA CYS A 15 11.04 20.25 7.56
C CYS A 15 12.20 21.04 6.93
N ARG A 16 12.15 21.31 5.62
CA ARG A 16 13.18 22.00 4.82
C ARG A 16 14.58 21.37 4.84
N LYS A 17 14.73 20.18 5.44
CA LYS A 17 16.00 19.43 5.43
C LYS A 17 16.41 19.14 3.98
N LYS A 18 17.67 19.44 3.65
CA LYS A 18 18.26 19.06 2.36
C LYS A 18 18.27 17.53 2.25
N THR A 19 17.69 17.03 1.18
CA THR A 19 17.48 15.60 0.93
C THR A 19 18.00 15.30 -0.46
N SER A 20 18.84 14.28 -0.57
CA SER A 20 19.36 13.83 -1.85
C SER A 20 18.43 12.80 -2.51
N ILE A 21 18.29 12.87 -3.82
CA ILE A 21 17.59 11.89 -4.64
C ILE A 21 18.54 10.70 -4.84
N PRO A 22 18.11 9.47 -4.51
CA PRO A 22 18.95 8.28 -4.66
C PRO A 22 19.38 8.01 -6.11
N ALA A 23 20.43 7.22 -6.29
CA ALA A 23 20.84 6.73 -7.60
C ALA A 23 19.70 5.89 -8.21
N GLY A 24 19.16 6.37 -9.33
CA GLY A 24 17.92 5.85 -9.94
C GLY A 24 16.84 6.93 -10.04
N GLY A 25 16.80 7.91 -9.14
CA GLY A 25 15.81 8.99 -9.19
C GLY A 25 14.68 8.78 -8.18
N VAL A 26 13.56 9.49 -8.39
CA VAL A 26 12.43 9.58 -7.44
C VAL A 26 11.79 8.22 -7.14
N HIS A 27 11.79 7.29 -8.10
CA HIS A 27 11.24 5.94 -7.92
C HIS A 27 12.05 5.05 -6.95
N LYS A 28 13.23 5.50 -6.51
CA LYS A 28 14.02 4.83 -5.47
C LYS A 28 13.78 5.40 -4.08
N LEU A 29 12.89 6.39 -3.94
CA LEU A 29 12.43 6.81 -2.63
C LEU A 29 11.58 5.70 -1.99
N PRO A 30 11.59 5.56 -0.66
CA PRO A 30 10.76 4.57 0.02
C PRO A 30 9.28 4.79 -0.28
N ASP A 31 8.59 3.72 -0.69
CA ASP A 31 7.15 3.73 -0.85
C ASP A 31 6.45 3.88 0.51
N ASN A 32 5.33 4.59 0.52
CA ASN A 32 4.47 4.65 1.69
C ASN A 32 3.47 3.49 1.64
N PHE A 33 3.84 2.37 2.27
CA PHE A 33 3.00 1.16 2.34
C PHE A 33 1.62 1.42 2.96
N LEU A 34 1.49 2.40 3.86
CA LEU A 34 0.18 2.77 4.42
C LEU A 34 -0.71 3.39 3.36
N VAL A 35 -0.18 4.31 2.53
CA VAL A 35 -0.93 4.94 1.44
C VAL A 35 -1.29 3.91 0.37
N ALA A 36 -0.37 3.00 0.03
CA ALA A 36 -0.65 1.91 -0.90
C ALA A 36 -1.79 1.00 -0.40
N GLY A 37 -1.74 0.58 0.88
CA GLY A 37 -2.79 -0.22 1.48
C GLY A 37 -4.13 0.51 1.56
N LEU A 38 -4.14 1.80 1.93
CA LEU A 38 -5.35 2.61 1.95
C LEU A 38 -5.98 2.75 0.55
N SER A 39 -5.16 2.94 -0.49
CA SER A 39 -5.64 3.01 -1.87
C SER A 39 -6.31 1.71 -2.31
N GLU A 40 -5.74 0.56 -1.95
CA GLU A 40 -6.34 -0.75 -2.25
C GLU A 40 -7.70 -0.92 -1.56
N MET A 41 -7.80 -0.53 -0.28
CA MET A 41 -9.05 -0.58 0.48
C MET A 41 -10.13 0.35 -0.10
N ILE A 42 -9.74 1.51 -0.65
CA ILE A 42 -10.68 2.45 -1.27
C ILE A 42 -11.15 1.90 -2.62
N THR A 43 -10.25 1.37 -3.45
CA THR A 43 -10.61 0.75 -4.73
C THR A 43 -11.59 -0.40 -4.54
N GLN A 44 -11.38 -1.23 -3.51
CA GLN A 44 -12.29 -2.32 -3.13
C GLN A 44 -13.68 -1.83 -2.65
N LYS A 45 -13.79 -0.58 -2.19
CA LYS A 45 -15.05 0.01 -1.69
C LYS A 45 -15.83 0.80 -2.74
N SER A 46 -15.32 0.93 -3.97
CA SER A 46 -15.99 1.73 -5.00
C SER A 46 -17.31 1.07 -5.46
N PRO A 47 -18.47 1.74 -5.31
CA PRO A 47 -19.80 1.19 -5.60
C PRO A 47 -20.13 1.11 -7.11
N GLY A 48 -19.13 1.27 -7.99
CA GLY A 48 -19.30 1.35 -9.44
C GLY A 48 -18.93 0.08 -10.22
N SER A 49 -18.45 -0.97 -9.55
CA SER A 49 -18.28 -2.27 -10.21
C SER A 49 -19.59 -3.06 -10.10
N ASN A 50 -20.32 -3.11 -11.21
CA ASN A 50 -21.51 -3.93 -11.36
C ASN A 50 -21.18 -5.39 -11.02
N GLY A 51 -21.68 -5.88 -9.89
CA GLY A 51 -21.97 -7.30 -9.72
C GLY A 51 -20.87 -8.22 -9.19
N SER A 52 -19.88 -7.73 -8.42
CA SER A 52 -19.23 -8.64 -7.46
C SER A 52 -19.88 -8.45 -6.10
N VAL A 53 -20.69 -9.44 -5.74
CA VAL A 53 -21.14 -9.74 -4.38
C VAL A 53 -20.02 -9.36 -3.39
N ARG A 54 -20.36 -8.81 -2.22
CA ARG A 54 -19.47 -8.87 -1.05
C ARG A 54 -19.13 -10.34 -0.80
N VAL A 55 -18.19 -10.91 -1.55
CA VAL A 55 -17.58 -12.16 -1.21
C VAL A 55 -16.64 -11.76 -0.09
N LEU A 56 -17.21 -11.67 1.11
CA LEU A 56 -16.44 -11.66 2.33
C LEU A 56 -15.68 -12.98 2.26
N SER A 57 -14.43 -12.88 1.84
CA SER A 57 -13.54 -14.03 1.68
C SER A 57 -13.45 -14.76 3.02
N ASN A 58 -13.22 -16.06 2.96
CA ASN A 58 -13.08 -16.86 4.17
C ASN A 58 -11.73 -16.55 4.83
N CYS A 59 -11.66 -16.65 6.15
CA CYS A 59 -10.43 -16.59 6.91
C CYS A 59 -9.49 -17.71 6.45
N GLU A 60 -8.36 -17.32 5.86
CA GLU A 60 -7.38 -18.25 5.29
C GLU A 60 -6.68 -19.06 6.39
N ILE A 61 -6.61 -18.53 7.61
CA ILE A 61 -6.02 -19.23 8.76
C ILE A 61 -6.97 -20.29 9.30
N CYS A 62 -8.27 -19.99 9.42
CA CYS A 62 -9.26 -20.97 9.84
C CYS A 62 -9.33 -22.13 8.84
N LYS A 63 -9.24 -21.83 7.54
CA LYS A 63 -9.21 -22.86 6.51
C LYS A 63 -7.93 -23.70 6.57
N ALA A 64 -6.76 -23.07 6.76
CA ALA A 64 -5.48 -23.79 6.77
C ALA A 64 -5.24 -24.62 8.06
N VAL A 65 -5.65 -24.11 9.22
CA VAL A 65 -5.32 -24.72 10.53
C VAL A 65 -6.42 -25.64 11.03
N HIS A 66 -7.68 -25.29 10.75
CA HIS A 66 -8.84 -25.99 11.33
C HIS A 66 -9.75 -26.64 10.27
N ASP A 67 -9.45 -26.47 8.98
CA ASP A 67 -10.32 -26.84 7.85
C ASP A 67 -11.77 -26.35 8.03
N ARG A 68 -11.91 -25.13 8.57
CA ARG A 68 -13.20 -24.50 8.82
C ARG A 68 -13.36 -23.26 7.99
N ASP A 69 -14.55 -23.14 7.40
CA ASP A 69 -14.99 -21.94 6.73
C ASP A 69 -15.53 -20.94 7.76
N ARG A 70 -14.90 -19.77 7.83
CA ARG A 70 -15.31 -18.65 8.67
C ARG A 70 -15.16 -17.38 7.88
N GLU A 71 -16.16 -16.51 7.94
CA GLU A 71 -16.14 -15.22 7.27
C GLU A 71 -14.99 -14.34 7.80
N ALA A 72 -14.25 -13.69 6.91
CA ALA A 72 -13.23 -12.75 7.31
C ALA A 72 -13.83 -11.37 7.64
N THR A 73 -13.41 -10.80 8.78
CA THR A 73 -13.78 -9.44 9.21
C THR A 73 -12.61 -8.46 9.08
N SER A 74 -11.39 -8.97 8.89
CA SER A 74 -10.16 -8.19 8.82
C SER A 74 -9.18 -8.77 7.79
N ARG A 75 -8.18 -7.99 7.40
CA ARG A 75 -7.09 -8.39 6.50
C ARG A 75 -5.75 -7.96 7.09
N CYS A 76 -4.78 -8.86 7.11
CA CYS A 76 -3.43 -8.53 7.53
C CYS A 76 -2.75 -7.65 6.48
N LEU A 77 -2.19 -6.50 6.85
CA LEU A 77 -1.51 -5.61 5.91
C LEU A 77 -0.11 -6.12 5.51
N GLU A 78 0.49 -6.99 6.32
CA GLU A 78 1.83 -7.53 6.07
C GLU A 78 1.78 -8.70 5.07
N CYS A 79 0.97 -9.72 5.36
CA CYS A 79 0.88 -10.93 4.54
C CYS A 79 -0.36 -10.99 3.65
N GLN A 80 -1.18 -9.93 3.65
CA GLN A 80 -2.39 -9.77 2.83
C GLN A 80 -3.48 -10.85 3.03
N LYS A 81 -3.33 -11.71 4.03
CA LYS A 81 -4.29 -12.78 4.34
C LYS A 81 -5.57 -12.25 4.98
N PHE A 82 -6.68 -12.89 4.64
CA PHE A 82 -7.98 -12.64 5.26
C PHE A 82 -8.11 -13.36 6.61
N LEU A 83 -8.61 -12.63 7.62
CA LEU A 83 -8.71 -13.06 9.01
C LEU A 83 -10.13 -12.84 9.54
N CYS A 84 -10.65 -13.82 10.27
CA CYS A 84 -11.95 -13.74 10.96
C CYS A 84 -11.94 -12.73 12.10
#